data_AF-A0A6M1LWY0-F1
#
_entry.id   AF-A0A6M1LWY0-F1
#
_cell.length_a   1.000
_cell.length_b   1.000
_cell.length_c   1.000
_cell.angle_alpha   90.00
_cell.angle_beta   90.00
_cell.angle_gamma   90.00
#
_symmetry.space_group_name_H-M   'P 1'
#
loop_
_entity.id
_entity.type
_entity.pdbx_description
1 polymer ?
#
loop_
_entity_poly.entity_id
_entity_poly.type
_entity_poly.pdbx_seq_one_letter_code
_entity_poly.pdbx_strand_id
1 'polypeptide(L)'
;MADRPPPKAIPPDDSLFHPFVPDVAHRTTGEILAHPDYARIRPLYIAKINANNAADKFPGGWPAAAYRYTAVCVIVKVYAGFEPDDRSTWPTLAKVKETASAFGQSSHRQLDDVVGRLVATGHIILECPAADRRLRFLRPTEKLLAWDREQLCAYYDILQLLYPDSAYDIATRRDSVFHLAHRRCAPKIMTPIIRNFLQQNHKFLPFLQMNHGANVMRNLALAASLNPENPIRETEFVGSMMKLGVSRSHIRNIITLANESEMVVRSGGRQKLLDMTPLGFKIIDRFIGDTLSSHDLSFNLAKNWLEKNHPVKSEQHI
;
A
#
# COMPACT_ATOMS: atom_id res chain seq x y z
N MET A 1 -5.28 4.55 -41.53
CA MET A 1 -4.75 4.91 -40.20
C MET A 1 -5.26 6.30 -39.90
N ALA A 2 -6.22 6.45 -38.98
CA ALA A 2 -6.74 7.76 -38.62
C ALA A 2 -5.74 8.44 -37.68
N ASP A 3 -5.37 9.67 -38.04
CA ASP A 3 -4.41 10.52 -37.36
C ASP A 3 -4.87 10.79 -35.92
N ARG A 4 -4.11 10.26 -34.95
CA ARG A 4 -4.44 10.43 -33.53
C ARG A 4 -3.93 11.82 -33.12
N PRO A 5 -4.81 12.75 -32.67
CA PRO A 5 -4.33 14.05 -32.22
C PRO A 5 -3.33 13.85 -31.07
N PRO A 6 -2.23 14.62 -31.04
CA PRO A 6 -1.24 14.49 -29.99
C PRO A 6 -1.91 14.73 -28.63
N PRO A 7 -1.57 13.94 -27.60
CA PRO A 7 -2.17 14.10 -26.29
C PRO A 7 -1.87 15.51 -25.77
N LYS A 8 -2.93 16.26 -25.39
CA LYS A 8 -2.77 17.55 -24.74
C LYS A 8 -1.91 17.38 -23.48
N ALA A 9 -0.81 18.14 -23.41
CA ALA A 9 0.03 18.19 -22.22
C ALA A 9 -0.82 18.68 -21.04
N ILE A 10 -0.95 17.83 -20.01
CA ILE A 10 -1.62 18.20 -18.77
C ILE A 10 -0.58 18.94 -17.92
N PRO A 11 -0.81 20.20 -17.52
CA PRO A 11 0.16 20.93 -16.69
C PRO A 11 0.49 20.17 -15.39
N PRO A 12 1.70 20.38 -14.83
CA PRO A 12 2.06 19.85 -13.53
C PRO A 12 1.04 20.32 -12.49
N ASP A 13 0.63 19.40 -11.61
CA ASP A 13 -0.22 19.75 -10.48
C ASP A 13 0.72 20.20 -9.36
N ASP A 14 0.77 21.52 -9.10
CA ASP A 14 1.68 22.10 -8.09
C ASP A 14 1.45 21.50 -6.69
N SER A 15 0.24 20.99 -6.42
CA SER A 15 -0.06 20.35 -5.15
C SER A 15 0.76 19.08 -4.88
N LEU A 16 1.34 18.47 -5.92
CA LEU A 16 2.20 17.30 -5.81
C LEU A 16 3.51 17.61 -5.06
N PHE A 17 3.97 18.86 -5.10
CA PHE A 17 5.21 19.32 -4.48
C PHE A 17 4.99 19.92 -3.09
N HIS A 18 3.78 19.81 -2.54
CA HIS A 18 3.53 20.17 -1.15
C HIS A 18 3.85 18.98 -0.23
N PRO A 19 4.64 19.19 0.84
CA PRO A 19 4.88 18.16 1.84
C PRO A 19 3.58 17.80 2.55
N PHE A 20 3.38 16.51 2.88
CA PHE A 20 2.24 16.08 3.68
C PHE A 20 2.28 16.66 5.10
N VAL A 21 3.49 16.85 5.63
CA VAL A 21 3.77 17.48 6.92
C VAL A 21 4.93 18.48 6.72
N PRO A 22 4.67 19.80 6.71
CA PRO A 22 5.69 20.80 6.42
C PRO A 22 6.95 20.73 7.31
N ASP A 23 6.77 20.40 8.59
CA ASP A 23 7.86 20.44 9.59
C ASP A 23 8.68 19.14 9.68
N VAL A 24 8.37 18.15 8.86
CA VAL A 24 9.12 16.89 8.81
C VAL A 24 9.72 16.75 7.44
N ALA A 25 11.05 16.73 7.35
CA ALA A 25 11.73 16.52 6.08
C ALA A 25 11.33 15.16 5.49
N HIS A 26 10.76 15.19 4.28
CA HIS A 26 10.46 14.02 3.46
C HIS A 26 10.27 14.44 2.00
N ARG A 27 10.44 13.47 1.09
CA ARG A 27 10.15 13.62 -0.33
C ARG A 27 8.67 13.80 -0.55
N THR A 28 8.33 14.83 -1.30
CA THR A 28 7.00 15.08 -1.82
C THR A 28 6.68 14.08 -2.94
N THR A 29 5.41 13.96 -3.29
CA THR A 29 5.04 13.09 -4.41
C THR A 29 5.58 13.61 -5.74
N GLY A 30 5.58 14.92 -5.93
CA GLY A 30 6.13 15.58 -7.11
C GLY A 30 7.60 15.24 -7.32
N GLU A 31 8.42 15.28 -6.26
CA GLU A 31 9.83 14.89 -6.33
C GLU A 31 10.03 13.43 -6.72
N ILE A 32 9.17 12.52 -6.24
CA ILE A 32 9.23 11.09 -6.57
C ILE A 32 8.85 10.86 -8.03
N LEU A 33 7.78 11.50 -8.51
CA LEU A 33 7.29 11.35 -9.88
C LEU A 33 8.18 12.05 -10.91
N ALA A 34 8.84 13.14 -10.52
CA ALA A 34 9.79 13.87 -11.34
C ALA A 34 11.17 13.19 -11.40
N HIS A 35 11.42 12.14 -10.60
CA HIS A 35 12.69 11.44 -10.62
C HIS A 35 12.96 10.84 -12.03
N PRO A 36 14.14 11.04 -12.64
CA PRO A 36 14.41 10.59 -14.01
C PRO A 36 14.20 9.08 -14.22
N ASP A 37 14.47 8.29 -13.19
CA ASP A 37 14.29 6.83 -13.23
C ASP A 37 12.87 6.34 -12.90
N TYR A 38 11.93 7.22 -12.54
CA TYR A 38 10.62 6.80 -12.04
C TYR A 38 9.89 5.86 -13.01
N ALA A 39 9.89 6.18 -14.31
CA ALA A 39 9.24 5.34 -15.32
C ALA A 39 9.84 3.92 -15.40
N ARG A 40 11.15 3.79 -15.22
CA ARG A 40 11.88 2.52 -15.18
C ARG A 40 11.59 1.73 -13.90
N ILE A 41 11.42 2.44 -12.78
CA ILE A 41 11.17 1.86 -11.46
C ILE A 41 9.70 1.46 -11.24
N ARG A 42 8.74 2.13 -11.87
CA ARG A 42 7.30 1.83 -11.78
C ARG A 42 6.98 0.32 -11.93
N PRO A 43 7.40 -0.40 -12.99
CA PRO A 43 7.12 -1.82 -13.11
C PRO A 43 7.76 -2.66 -11.99
N LEU A 44 8.92 -2.27 -11.46
CA LEU A 44 9.58 -2.95 -10.34
C LEU A 44 8.77 -2.79 -9.05
N TYR A 45 8.29 -1.57 -8.76
CA TYR A 45 7.38 -1.31 -7.64
C TYR A 45 6.16 -2.21 -7.73
N ILE A 46 5.48 -2.21 -8.89
CA ILE A 46 4.24 -2.98 -9.05
C ILE A 46 4.50 -4.47 -8.88
N ALA A 47 5.53 -5.02 -9.52
CA ALA A 47 5.87 -6.43 -9.44
C ALA A 47 6.17 -6.85 -7.99
N LYS A 48 6.97 -6.04 -7.27
CA LYS A 48 7.39 -6.34 -5.90
C LYS A 48 6.22 -6.29 -4.91
N ILE A 49 5.38 -5.27 -5.01
CA ILE A 49 4.19 -5.15 -4.15
C ILE A 49 3.17 -6.23 -4.48
N ASN A 50 2.99 -6.61 -5.75
CA ASN A 50 2.10 -7.71 -6.11
C ASN A 50 2.59 -9.06 -5.58
N ALA A 51 3.90 -9.32 -5.61
CA ALA A 51 4.47 -10.56 -5.09
C ALA A 51 4.17 -10.75 -3.60
N ASN A 52 4.30 -9.71 -2.77
CA ASN A 52 4.00 -9.78 -1.33
C ASN A 52 2.49 -9.86 -1.02
N ASN A 53 1.66 -9.51 -1.99
CA ASN A 53 0.19 -9.51 -1.90
C ASN A 53 -0.46 -10.75 -2.53
N ALA A 54 0.34 -11.69 -3.04
CA ALA A 54 -0.11 -12.97 -3.57
C ALA A 54 -0.66 -13.87 -2.45
N ALA A 55 -1.55 -14.80 -2.81
CA ALA A 55 -2.32 -15.58 -1.84
C ALA A 55 -1.48 -16.49 -0.93
N ASP A 56 -0.35 -16.97 -1.44
CA ASP A 56 0.63 -17.80 -0.75
C ASP A 56 1.46 -17.01 0.27
N LYS A 57 1.61 -15.70 0.09
CA LYS A 57 2.39 -14.82 0.98
C LYS A 57 1.53 -13.97 1.91
N PHE A 58 0.38 -13.50 1.44
CA PHE A 58 -0.42 -12.54 2.18
C PHE A 58 -1.09 -13.19 3.41
N PRO A 59 -1.12 -12.50 4.57
CA PRO A 59 -1.69 -13.05 5.81
C PRO A 59 -3.14 -13.51 5.65
N GLY A 60 -3.41 -14.73 6.10
CA GLY A 60 -4.71 -15.39 5.96
C GLY A 60 -4.81 -16.38 4.78
N GLY A 61 -3.79 -16.49 3.93
CA GLY A 61 -3.78 -17.46 2.83
C GLY A 61 -4.81 -17.12 1.74
N TRP A 62 -4.95 -15.84 1.45
CA TRP A 62 -5.80 -15.30 0.39
C TRP A 62 -5.09 -14.13 -0.28
N PRO A 63 -5.44 -13.77 -1.52
CA PRO A 63 -4.84 -12.61 -2.16
C PRO A 63 -5.26 -11.31 -1.45
N ALA A 64 -4.35 -10.33 -1.43
CA ALA A 64 -4.66 -9.04 -0.86
C ALA A 64 -5.79 -8.35 -1.63
N ALA A 65 -6.66 -7.67 -0.88
CA ALA A 65 -7.54 -6.63 -1.37
C ALA A 65 -7.31 -5.40 -0.48
N ALA A 66 -7.63 -4.20 -0.93
CA ALA A 66 -7.29 -2.97 -0.19
C ALA A 66 -7.80 -3.02 1.26
N TYR A 67 -9.05 -3.45 1.45
CA TYR A 67 -9.66 -3.58 2.78
C TYR A 67 -8.92 -4.59 3.68
N ARG A 68 -8.46 -5.74 3.14
CA ARG A 68 -7.69 -6.74 3.88
C ARG A 68 -6.30 -6.22 4.25
N TYR A 69 -5.63 -5.58 3.28
CA TYR A 69 -4.32 -4.98 3.46
C TYR A 69 -4.36 -3.92 4.57
N THR A 70 -5.34 -3.03 4.51
CA THR A 70 -5.57 -2.01 5.54
C THR A 70 -5.86 -2.62 6.90
N ALA A 71 -6.71 -3.65 6.98
CA ALA A 71 -6.99 -4.33 8.24
C ALA A 71 -5.72 -4.91 8.88
N VAL A 72 -4.91 -5.63 8.10
CA VAL A 72 -3.63 -6.19 8.56
C VAL A 72 -2.68 -5.09 9.05
N CYS A 73 -2.51 -4.03 8.27
CA CYS A 73 -1.65 -2.90 8.64
C CYS A 73 -2.14 -2.21 9.93
N VAL A 74 -3.45 -2.03 10.09
CA VAL A 74 -4.05 -1.43 11.30
C VAL A 74 -3.82 -2.31 12.52
N ILE A 75 -3.98 -3.63 12.41
CA ILE A 75 -3.73 -4.57 13.51
C ILE A 75 -2.28 -4.44 14.02
N VAL A 76 -1.30 -4.47 13.11
CA VAL A 76 0.12 -4.35 13.46
C VAL A 76 0.41 -3.00 14.11
N LYS A 77 -0.14 -1.91 13.56
CA LYS A 77 0.05 -0.54 14.07
C LYS A 77 -0.60 -0.33 15.45
N VAL A 78 -1.82 -0.82 15.64
CA VAL A 78 -2.53 -0.76 16.93
C VAL A 78 -1.76 -1.52 18.00
N TYR A 79 -1.25 -2.73 17.67
CA TYR A 79 -0.43 -3.49 18.60
C TYR A 79 0.91 -2.82 18.91
N ALA A 80 1.58 -2.25 17.91
CA ALA A 80 2.83 -1.52 18.11
C ALA A 80 2.65 -0.30 19.05
N GLY A 81 1.52 0.39 18.95
CA GLY A 81 1.17 1.54 19.79
C GLY A 81 0.55 1.18 21.14
N PHE A 82 0.53 -0.09 21.54
CA PHE A 82 -0.05 -0.54 22.81
C PHE A 82 0.76 -0.02 24.00
N GLU A 83 0.08 0.69 24.89
CA GLU A 83 0.58 1.12 26.20
C GLU A 83 -0.29 0.49 27.30
N PRO A 84 0.29 -0.35 28.21
CA PRO A 84 -0.49 -1.08 29.21
C PRO A 84 -1.37 -0.19 30.10
N ASP A 85 -0.86 0.99 30.45
CA ASP A 85 -1.52 1.92 31.37
C ASP A 85 -2.55 2.85 30.68
N ASP A 86 -2.61 2.85 29.35
CA ASP A 86 -3.59 3.63 28.58
C ASP A 86 -4.56 2.71 27.83
N ARG A 87 -5.76 2.54 28.41
CA ARG A 87 -6.84 1.72 27.85
C ARG A 87 -7.25 2.13 26.43
N SER A 88 -7.03 3.38 26.02
CA SER A 88 -7.39 3.86 24.69
C SER A 88 -6.48 3.28 23.58
N THR A 89 -5.33 2.71 23.97
CA THR A 89 -4.34 2.10 23.07
C THR A 89 -4.45 0.57 22.99
N TRP A 90 -5.29 -0.03 23.83
CA TRP A 90 -5.35 -1.49 23.95
C TRP A 90 -5.73 -2.16 22.63
N PRO A 91 -5.01 -3.23 22.21
CA PRO A 91 -5.13 -3.80 20.88
C PRO A 91 -6.32 -4.74 20.75
N THR A 92 -7.51 -4.19 20.96
CA THR A 92 -8.78 -4.91 20.88
C THR A 92 -9.34 -4.84 19.45
N LEU A 93 -10.27 -5.76 19.15
CA LEU A 93 -11.04 -5.71 17.90
C LEU A 93 -11.82 -4.39 17.75
N ALA A 94 -12.33 -3.83 18.85
CA ALA A 94 -12.99 -2.54 18.84
C ALA A 94 -12.03 -1.43 18.39
N LYS A 95 -10.80 -1.41 18.91
CA LYS A 95 -9.79 -0.42 18.50
C LYS A 95 -9.37 -0.56 17.04
N VAL A 96 -9.25 -1.79 16.56
CA VAL A 96 -8.97 -2.07 15.14
C VAL A 96 -10.11 -1.56 14.26
N LYS A 97 -11.38 -1.80 14.64
CA LYS A 97 -12.55 -1.30 13.90
C LYS A 97 -12.62 0.21 13.86
N GLU A 98 -12.43 0.87 15.01
CA GLU A 98 -12.37 2.33 15.12
C GLU A 98 -11.30 2.91 14.18
N THR A 99 -10.09 2.37 14.27
CA THR A 99 -8.94 2.85 13.49
C THR A 99 -9.10 2.57 12.00
N ALA A 100 -9.61 1.39 11.61
CA ALA A 100 -9.79 1.01 10.22
C ALA A 100 -10.94 1.78 9.54
N SER A 101 -11.97 2.18 10.29
CA SER A 101 -13.11 2.95 9.77
C SER A 101 -12.70 4.31 9.22
N ALA A 102 -11.59 4.88 9.73
CA ALA A 102 -11.00 6.12 9.24
C ALA A 102 -10.64 6.10 7.74
N PHE A 103 -10.46 4.92 7.15
CA PHE A 103 -10.09 4.75 5.74
C PHE A 103 -11.28 4.48 4.82
N GLY A 104 -12.47 4.20 5.36
CA GLY A 104 -13.68 3.96 4.55
C GLY A 104 -13.62 2.77 3.60
N GLN A 105 -12.73 1.80 3.85
CA GLN A 105 -12.47 0.67 2.94
C GLN A 105 -13.13 -0.64 3.38
N SER A 106 -13.55 -0.76 4.65
CA SER A 106 -14.09 -2.01 5.21
C SER A 106 -15.33 -1.72 6.06
N SER A 107 -16.33 -2.60 5.99
CA SER A 107 -17.36 -2.68 7.01
C SER A 107 -16.85 -3.40 8.26
N HIS A 108 -17.53 -3.22 9.40
CA HIS A 108 -17.20 -3.94 10.63
C HIS A 108 -17.22 -5.47 10.45
N ARG A 109 -18.18 -5.99 9.67
CA ARG A 109 -18.28 -7.43 9.38
C ARG A 109 -17.09 -7.94 8.57
N GLN A 110 -16.64 -7.19 7.57
CA GLN A 110 -15.44 -7.56 6.81
C GLN A 110 -14.18 -7.59 7.71
N LEU A 111 -14.09 -6.69 8.70
CA LEU A 111 -13.01 -6.71 9.67
C LEU A 111 -13.08 -7.92 10.60
N ASP A 112 -14.29 -8.33 11.02
CA ASP A 112 -14.49 -9.56 11.78
C ASP A 112 -14.02 -10.79 11.00
N ASP A 113 -14.40 -10.89 9.72
CA ASP A 113 -13.99 -12.00 8.85
C ASP A 113 -12.47 -12.06 8.65
N VAL A 114 -11.82 -10.90 8.47
CA VAL A 114 -10.36 -10.81 8.34
C VAL A 114 -9.69 -11.26 9.64
N VAL A 115 -10.11 -10.74 10.79
CA VAL A 115 -9.52 -11.11 12.09
C VAL A 115 -9.74 -12.59 12.38
N GLY A 116 -10.95 -13.11 12.16
CA GLY A 116 -11.27 -14.52 12.35
C GLY A 116 -10.36 -15.44 11.54
N ARG A 117 -10.10 -15.10 10.27
CA ARG A 117 -9.13 -15.85 9.46
C ARG A 117 -7.71 -15.74 9.97
N LEU A 118 -7.26 -14.54 10.33
CA LEU A 118 -5.88 -14.34 10.82
C LEU A 118 -5.63 -15.14 12.09
N VAL A 119 -6.64 -15.28 12.96
CA VAL A 119 -6.60 -16.21 14.11
C VAL A 119 -6.55 -17.66 13.64
N ALA A 120 -7.49 -18.08 12.77
CA ALA A 120 -7.57 -19.46 12.29
C ALA A 120 -6.31 -19.93 11.54
N THR A 121 -5.55 -19.02 10.96
CA THR A 121 -4.32 -19.30 10.19
C THR A 121 -3.04 -19.01 10.96
N GLY A 122 -3.14 -18.73 12.26
CA GLY A 122 -2.01 -18.54 13.18
C GLY A 122 -1.20 -17.26 12.95
N HIS A 123 -1.80 -16.23 12.35
CA HIS A 123 -1.18 -14.91 12.19
C HIS A 123 -1.43 -14.01 13.42
N ILE A 124 -2.53 -14.25 14.14
CA ILE A 124 -2.91 -13.54 15.38
C ILE A 124 -3.20 -14.55 16.47
N ILE A 125 -2.79 -14.22 17.69
CA ILE A 125 -3.20 -14.92 18.92
C ILE A 125 -4.16 -14.01 19.69
N LEU A 126 -5.25 -14.59 20.19
CA LEU A 126 -6.14 -13.90 21.11
C LEU A 126 -5.61 -14.07 22.53
N GLU A 127 -5.07 -12.99 23.09
CA GLU A 127 -4.50 -13.00 24.43
C GLU A 127 -5.53 -12.47 25.44
N CYS A 128 -5.64 -13.16 26.58
CA CYS A 128 -6.51 -12.78 27.69
C CYS A 128 -5.64 -12.21 28.81
N PRO A 129 -5.72 -10.90 29.10
CA PRO A 129 -5.02 -10.31 30.24
C PRO A 129 -5.45 -11.00 31.54
N ALA A 130 -4.48 -11.30 32.42
CA ALA A 130 -4.78 -11.95 33.71
C ALA A 130 -5.74 -11.12 34.57
N ALA A 131 -5.66 -9.78 34.48
CA ALA A 131 -6.49 -8.84 35.22
C ALA A 131 -7.95 -8.79 34.75
N ASP A 132 -8.25 -9.13 33.49
CA ASP A 132 -9.61 -9.15 32.96
C ASP A 132 -9.77 -10.16 31.83
N ARG A 133 -10.30 -11.34 32.18
CA ARG A 133 -10.55 -12.45 31.26
C ARG A 133 -11.67 -12.20 30.25
N ARG A 134 -12.38 -11.07 30.32
CA ARG A 134 -13.37 -10.69 29.29
C ARG A 134 -12.70 -10.02 28.09
N LEU A 135 -11.49 -9.50 28.26
CA LEU A 135 -10.75 -8.85 27.19
C LEU A 135 -10.08 -9.89 26.27
N ARG A 136 -9.96 -9.52 25.01
CA ARG A 136 -9.22 -10.24 23.99
C ARG A 136 -8.31 -9.25 23.27
N PHE A 137 -7.03 -9.34 23.55
CA PHE A 137 -6.00 -8.61 22.83
C PHE A 137 -5.63 -9.36 21.56
N LEU A 138 -5.57 -8.63 20.45
CA LEU A 138 -5.12 -9.12 19.16
C LEU A 138 -3.61 -9.00 19.12
N ARG A 139 -2.89 -10.07 19.43
CA ARG A 139 -1.43 -10.10 19.37
C ARG A 139 -0.97 -10.64 18.01
N PRO A 140 -0.30 -9.83 17.17
CA PRO A 140 0.41 -10.32 15.99
C PRO A 140 1.44 -11.39 16.39
N THR A 141 1.47 -12.48 15.64
CA THR A 141 2.56 -13.47 15.75
C THR A 141 3.78 -12.99 14.99
N GLU A 142 4.93 -13.63 15.24
CA GLU A 142 6.14 -13.37 14.47
C GLU A 142 5.93 -13.63 12.96
N LYS A 143 5.08 -14.60 12.60
CA LYS A 143 4.70 -14.86 11.21
C LYS A 143 4.08 -13.63 10.55
N LEU A 144 3.19 -12.94 11.25
CA LEU A 144 2.56 -11.72 10.75
C LEU A 144 3.55 -10.55 10.71
N LEU A 145 4.35 -10.39 11.77
CA LEU A 145 5.35 -9.32 11.84
C LEU A 145 6.43 -9.47 10.77
N ALA A 146 6.86 -10.70 10.48
CA ALA A 146 7.81 -10.99 9.41
C ALA A 146 7.26 -10.60 8.03
N TRP A 147 6.01 -10.97 7.71
CA TRP A 147 5.36 -10.50 6.48
C TRP A 147 5.29 -8.97 6.42
N ASP A 148 4.94 -8.33 7.53
CA ASP A 148 4.82 -6.87 7.57
C ASP A 148 6.17 -6.16 7.39
N ARG A 149 7.28 -6.75 7.87
CA ARG A 149 8.65 -6.30 7.60
C ARG A 149 9.05 -6.51 6.14
N GLU A 150 8.71 -7.65 5.53
CA GLU A 150 8.90 -7.86 4.09
C GLU A 150 8.13 -6.83 3.26
N GLN A 151 6.93 -6.46 3.72
CA GLN A 151 6.12 -5.48 3.05
C GLN A 151 6.73 -4.07 3.14
N LEU A 152 7.27 -3.67 4.30
CA LEU A 152 8.04 -2.42 4.41
C LEU A 152 9.31 -2.45 3.56
N CYS A 153 10.08 -3.53 3.62
CA CYS A 153 11.28 -3.73 2.80
C CYS A 153 10.96 -3.51 1.31
N ALA A 154 9.82 -4.02 0.81
CA ALA A 154 9.42 -3.81 -0.58
C ALA A 154 9.21 -2.33 -0.97
N TYR A 155 8.72 -1.48 -0.06
CA TYR A 155 8.61 -0.04 -0.31
C TYR A 155 9.97 0.65 -0.25
N TYR A 156 10.76 0.34 0.76
CA TYR A 156 12.05 0.98 0.98
C TYR A 156 13.12 0.56 -0.03
N ASP A 157 13.05 -0.65 -0.57
CA ASP A 157 13.91 -1.06 -1.69
C ASP A 157 13.63 -0.19 -2.94
N ILE A 158 12.38 0.22 -3.16
CA ILE A 158 12.04 1.12 -4.27
C ILE A 158 12.55 2.54 -4.00
N LEU A 159 12.39 3.03 -2.76
CA LEU A 159 12.94 4.33 -2.37
C LEU A 159 14.48 4.35 -2.44
N GLN A 160 15.15 3.27 -2.04
CA GLN A 160 16.61 3.13 -2.14
C GLN A 160 17.10 3.12 -3.60
N LEU A 161 16.32 2.56 -4.54
CA LEU A 161 16.66 2.60 -5.96
C LEU A 161 16.52 4.01 -6.56
N LEU A 162 15.57 4.80 -6.07
CA LEU A 162 15.38 6.19 -6.50
C LEU A 162 16.38 7.13 -5.81
N TYR A 163 16.71 6.88 -4.54
CA TYR A 163 17.55 7.75 -3.71
C TYR A 163 18.62 6.91 -2.99
N PRO A 164 19.72 6.55 -3.70
CA PRO A 164 20.74 5.64 -3.16
C PRO A 164 21.53 6.20 -1.98
N ASP A 165 21.61 7.54 -1.84
CA ASP A 165 22.33 8.19 -0.74
C ASP A 165 21.52 8.29 0.56
N SER A 166 20.27 7.81 0.56
CA SER A 166 19.41 7.77 1.73
C SER A 166 19.72 6.55 2.62
N ALA A 167 19.46 6.69 3.92
CA ALA A 167 19.71 5.65 4.92
C ALA A 167 18.60 4.59 5.03
N TYR A 168 17.94 4.21 3.92
CA TYR A 168 16.83 3.26 3.97
C TYR A 168 17.29 1.82 4.27
N ASP A 169 18.59 1.57 4.34
CA ASP A 169 19.22 0.28 4.61
C ASP A 169 18.73 -0.40 5.89
N ILE A 170 18.37 0.38 6.92
CA ILE A 170 17.81 -0.17 8.17
C ILE A 170 16.46 -0.86 7.92
N ALA A 171 15.65 -0.32 7.01
CA ALA A 171 14.36 -0.89 6.66
C ALA A 171 14.49 -2.04 5.65
N THR A 172 15.41 -1.94 4.69
CA THR A 172 15.65 -3.02 3.69
C THR A 172 16.27 -4.26 4.34
N ARG A 173 17.03 -4.08 5.44
CA ARG A 173 17.51 -5.18 6.31
C ARG A 173 16.45 -5.77 7.24
N ARG A 174 15.20 -5.27 7.18
CA ARG A 174 14.06 -5.75 7.98
C ARG A 174 14.33 -5.65 9.49
N ASP A 175 15.03 -4.61 9.91
CA ASP A 175 15.35 -4.39 11.32
C ASP A 175 14.07 -4.31 12.18
N SER A 176 14.01 -5.12 13.24
CA SER A 176 12.82 -5.23 14.08
C SER A 176 12.59 -4.02 14.96
N VAL A 177 13.66 -3.32 15.36
CA VAL A 177 13.58 -2.13 16.23
C VAL A 177 13.05 -0.94 15.43
N PHE A 178 13.59 -0.73 14.23
CA PHE A 178 13.07 0.23 13.26
C PHE A 178 11.63 -0.09 12.86
N HIS A 179 11.30 -1.35 12.60
CA HIS A 179 9.93 -1.77 12.30
C HIS A 179 8.95 -1.35 13.40
N LEU A 180 9.28 -1.63 14.67
CA LEU A 180 8.46 -1.21 15.80
C LEU A 180 8.31 0.31 15.87
N ALA A 181 9.40 1.06 15.76
CA ALA A 181 9.39 2.53 15.76
C ALA A 181 8.49 3.07 14.63
N HIS A 182 8.67 2.57 13.41
CA HIS A 182 7.88 2.93 12.24
C HIS A 182 6.38 2.66 12.45
N ARG A 183 6.02 1.52 13.03
CA ARG A 183 4.61 1.17 13.31
C ARG A 183 4.02 1.96 14.47
N ARG A 184 4.83 2.37 15.45
CA ARG A 184 4.44 3.24 16.58
C ARG A 184 4.15 4.68 16.17
N CYS A 185 4.97 5.28 15.31
CA CYS A 185 4.80 6.66 14.88
C CYS A 185 3.61 6.85 13.92
N ALA A 186 3.14 5.76 13.30
CA ALA A 186 2.19 5.82 12.20
C ALA A 186 0.72 6.20 12.56
N PRO A 187 0.08 5.72 13.64
CA PRO A 187 -1.38 5.83 13.74
C PRO A 187 -1.90 7.26 13.86
N LYS A 188 -1.28 8.11 14.70
CA LYS A 188 -1.78 9.48 14.96
C LYS A 188 -1.49 10.44 13.81
N ILE A 189 -0.30 10.36 13.21
CA ILE A 189 0.13 11.27 12.14
C ILE A 189 -0.30 10.76 10.76
N MET A 190 -0.13 9.46 10.48
CA MET A 190 -0.33 8.93 9.13
C MET A 190 -1.79 8.69 8.78
N THR A 191 -2.68 8.46 9.75
CA THR A 191 -4.10 8.18 9.44
C THR A 191 -4.79 9.34 8.72
N PRO A 192 -4.70 10.61 9.20
CA PRO A 192 -5.22 11.76 8.46
C PRO A 192 -4.57 11.95 7.09
N ILE A 193 -3.25 11.76 6.99
CA ILE A 193 -2.49 11.91 5.74
C ILE A 193 -2.95 10.90 4.70
N ILE A 194 -3.04 9.62 5.09
CA ILE A 194 -3.49 8.54 4.20
C ILE A 194 -4.93 8.78 3.77
N ARG A 195 -5.80 9.19 4.68
CA ARG A 195 -7.18 9.57 4.33
C ARG A 195 -7.19 10.69 3.28
N ASN A 196 -6.41 11.74 3.48
CA ASN A 196 -6.38 12.89 2.59
C ASN A 196 -5.88 12.51 1.18
N PHE A 197 -4.75 11.79 1.06
CA PHE A 197 -4.29 11.44 -0.28
C PHE A 197 -5.23 10.41 -0.95
N LEU A 198 -5.88 9.51 -0.20
CA LEU A 198 -6.90 8.63 -0.78
C LEU A 198 -8.08 9.43 -1.37
N GLN A 199 -8.48 10.53 -0.72
CA GLN A 199 -9.49 11.45 -1.24
C GLN A 199 -9.01 12.21 -2.48
N GLN A 200 -7.75 12.64 -2.50
CA GLN A 200 -7.14 13.29 -3.67
C GLN A 200 -7.04 12.31 -4.86
N ASN A 201 -6.82 11.03 -4.60
CA ASN A 201 -6.83 9.93 -5.58
C ASN A 201 -8.26 9.46 -5.95
N HIS A 202 -9.23 10.38 -6.01
CA HIS A 202 -10.65 10.07 -6.24
C HIS A 202 -10.92 9.21 -7.49
N LYS A 203 -10.12 9.33 -8.56
CA LYS A 203 -10.27 8.48 -9.76
C LYS A 203 -9.78 7.04 -9.56
N PHE A 204 -8.81 6.82 -8.66
CA PHE A 204 -8.34 5.47 -8.33
C PHE A 204 -9.16 4.82 -7.19
N LEU A 205 -9.81 5.64 -6.37
CA LEU A 205 -10.57 5.20 -5.20
C LEU A 205 -11.64 4.12 -5.49
N PRO A 206 -12.42 4.17 -6.59
CA PRO A 206 -13.37 3.09 -6.91
C PRO A 206 -12.69 1.71 -7.01
N PHE A 207 -11.48 1.65 -7.58
CA PHE A 207 -10.73 0.41 -7.72
C PHE A 207 -10.18 -0.10 -6.39
N LEU A 208 -9.90 0.79 -5.44
CA LEU A 208 -9.54 0.40 -4.07
C LEU A 208 -10.75 -0.18 -3.31
N GLN A 209 -11.97 0.27 -3.61
CA GLN A 209 -13.20 -0.21 -2.99
C GLN A 209 -13.68 -1.55 -3.58
N MET A 210 -13.37 -1.82 -4.85
CA MET A 210 -13.65 -3.11 -5.47
C MET A 210 -12.71 -4.19 -4.94
N ASN A 211 -13.25 -5.37 -4.61
CA ASN A 211 -12.44 -6.53 -4.29
C ASN A 211 -11.44 -6.80 -5.44
N HIS A 212 -10.13 -6.77 -5.18
CA HIS A 212 -9.06 -6.89 -6.19
C HIS A 212 -9.00 -5.82 -7.31
N GLY A 213 -9.78 -4.74 -7.27
CA GLY A 213 -9.78 -3.71 -8.32
C GLY A 213 -8.40 -3.08 -8.53
N ALA A 214 -7.78 -2.63 -7.44
CA ALA A 214 -6.43 -2.07 -7.47
C ALA A 214 -5.35 -3.08 -7.93
N ASN A 215 -5.54 -4.38 -7.70
CA ASN A 215 -4.62 -5.40 -8.21
C ASN A 215 -4.76 -5.55 -9.73
N VAL A 216 -5.99 -5.56 -10.25
CA VAL A 216 -6.24 -5.60 -11.69
C VAL A 216 -5.62 -4.39 -12.38
N MET A 217 -5.87 -3.18 -11.87
CA MET A 217 -5.30 -1.96 -12.46
C MET A 217 -3.77 -1.93 -12.42
N ARG A 218 -3.16 -2.34 -11.31
CA ARG A 218 -1.70 -2.44 -11.21
C ARG A 218 -1.12 -3.48 -12.17
N ASN A 219 -1.71 -4.67 -12.27
CA ASN A 219 -1.23 -5.70 -13.20
C ASN A 219 -1.40 -5.28 -14.65
N LEU A 220 -2.45 -4.52 -14.99
CA LEU A 220 -2.61 -3.96 -16.32
C LEU A 220 -1.52 -2.92 -16.63
N ALA A 221 -1.23 -2.03 -15.68
CA ALA A 221 -0.12 -1.08 -15.80
C ALA A 221 1.25 -1.76 -15.90
N LEU A 222 1.47 -2.86 -15.17
CA LEU A 222 2.68 -3.68 -15.29
C LEU A 222 2.79 -4.29 -16.68
N ALA A 223 1.74 -4.95 -17.17
CA ALA A 223 1.72 -5.57 -18.49
C ALA A 223 1.97 -4.54 -19.61
N ALA A 224 1.37 -3.33 -19.50
CA ALA A 224 1.58 -2.24 -20.44
C ALA A 224 3.01 -1.66 -20.34
N SER A 225 3.60 -1.60 -19.15
CA SER A 225 4.98 -1.13 -18.96
C SER A 225 6.02 -2.11 -19.54
N LEU A 226 5.73 -3.41 -19.51
CA LEU A 226 6.60 -4.45 -20.06
C LEU A 226 6.51 -4.56 -21.59
N ASN A 227 5.40 -4.12 -22.19
CA ASN A 227 5.16 -4.18 -23.64
C ASN A 227 4.54 -2.86 -24.14
N PRO A 228 5.27 -1.73 -24.13
CA PRO A 228 4.71 -0.40 -24.42
C PRO A 228 4.16 -0.26 -25.84
N GLU A 229 4.71 -1.00 -26.81
CA GLU A 229 4.33 -0.93 -28.23
C GLU A 229 3.15 -1.83 -28.60
N ASN A 230 2.73 -2.75 -27.72
CA ASN A 230 1.79 -3.81 -28.07
C ASN A 230 0.57 -3.81 -27.15
N PRO A 231 -0.64 -3.64 -27.70
CA PRO A 231 -1.86 -3.78 -26.93
C PRO A 231 -2.02 -5.16 -26.31
N ILE A 232 -2.54 -5.19 -25.09
CA ILE A 232 -2.69 -6.41 -24.30
C ILE A 232 -3.96 -7.15 -24.73
N ARG A 233 -3.86 -8.45 -25.03
CA ARG A 233 -5.05 -9.27 -25.32
C ARG A 233 -5.87 -9.46 -24.05
N GLU A 234 -7.11 -8.98 -24.05
CA GLU A 234 -8.01 -9.03 -22.89
C GLU A 234 -8.20 -10.47 -22.37
N THR A 235 -8.29 -11.46 -23.27
CA THR A 235 -8.47 -12.86 -22.89
C THR A 235 -7.28 -13.43 -22.13
N GLU A 236 -6.06 -13.05 -22.52
CA GLU A 236 -4.83 -13.50 -21.87
C GLU A 236 -4.65 -12.81 -20.52
N PHE A 237 -4.91 -11.51 -20.46
CA PHE A 237 -4.90 -10.74 -19.23
C PHE A 237 -5.93 -11.26 -18.21
N VAL A 238 -7.16 -11.49 -18.64
CA VAL A 238 -8.19 -12.09 -17.78
C VAL A 238 -7.75 -13.49 -17.31
N GLY A 239 -7.18 -14.30 -18.19
CA GLY A 239 -6.67 -15.62 -17.85
C GLY A 239 -5.56 -15.59 -16.79
N SER A 240 -4.64 -14.62 -16.85
CA SER A 240 -3.60 -14.46 -15.83
C SER A 240 -4.18 -14.02 -14.48
N MET A 241 -5.12 -13.06 -14.48
CA MET A 241 -5.76 -12.56 -13.27
C MET A 241 -6.65 -13.58 -12.57
N MET A 242 -7.26 -14.52 -13.30
CA MET A 242 -8.04 -15.61 -12.71
C MET A 242 -7.20 -16.52 -11.80
N LYS A 243 -5.88 -16.64 -12.04
CA LYS A 243 -4.97 -17.38 -11.16
C LYS A 243 -4.86 -16.77 -9.76
N LEU A 244 -5.28 -15.50 -9.61
CA LEU A 244 -5.36 -14.80 -8.34
C LEU A 244 -6.73 -14.95 -7.65
N GLY A 245 -7.55 -15.94 -8.06
CA GLY A 245 -8.83 -16.25 -7.42
C GLY A 245 -9.95 -15.25 -7.74
N VAL A 246 -9.81 -14.46 -8.81
CA VAL A 246 -10.81 -13.46 -9.24
C VAL A 246 -11.66 -14.02 -10.38
N SER A 247 -12.98 -13.86 -10.31
CA SER A 247 -13.88 -14.34 -11.37
C SER A 247 -13.70 -13.54 -12.66
N ARG A 248 -13.94 -14.20 -13.80
CA ARG A 248 -13.89 -13.58 -15.13
C ARG A 248 -14.84 -12.38 -15.24
N SER A 249 -16.07 -12.51 -14.74
CA SER A 249 -17.07 -11.44 -14.78
C SER A 249 -16.60 -10.22 -13.99
N HIS A 250 -16.01 -10.43 -12.80
CA HIS A 250 -15.51 -9.35 -11.97
C HIS A 250 -14.33 -8.59 -12.61
N ILE A 251 -13.38 -9.31 -13.22
CA ILE A 251 -12.27 -8.68 -13.95
C ILE A 251 -12.79 -7.82 -15.10
N ARG A 252 -13.77 -8.33 -15.87
CA ARG A 252 -14.39 -7.56 -16.97
C ARG A 252 -15.10 -6.31 -16.46
N ASN A 253 -15.80 -6.38 -15.34
CA ASN A 253 -16.45 -5.21 -14.74
C ASN A 253 -15.44 -4.13 -14.35
N ILE A 254 -14.28 -4.53 -13.79
CA ILE A 254 -13.18 -3.60 -13.48
C ILE A 254 -12.64 -2.96 -14.76
N ILE A 255 -12.41 -3.75 -15.81
CA ILE A 255 -11.91 -3.24 -17.11
C ILE A 255 -12.93 -2.28 -17.74
N THR A 256 -14.22 -2.60 -17.69
CA THR A 256 -15.30 -1.72 -18.19
C THR A 256 -15.28 -0.38 -17.45
N LEU A 257 -15.22 -0.40 -16.11
CA LEU A 257 -15.14 0.83 -15.31
C LEU A 257 -13.87 1.63 -15.64
N ALA A 258 -12.73 0.96 -15.83
CA ALA A 258 -11.48 1.61 -16.23
C ALA A 258 -11.56 2.27 -17.61
N ASN A 259 -12.30 1.66 -18.54
CA ASN A 259 -12.57 2.22 -19.86
C ASN A 259 -13.53 3.41 -19.79
N GLU A 260 -14.61 3.31 -19.01
CA GLU A 260 -15.54 4.43 -18.75
C GLU A 260 -14.86 5.61 -18.03
N SER A 261 -13.83 5.32 -17.22
CA SER A 261 -13.01 6.33 -16.54
C SER A 261 -11.82 6.83 -17.38
N GLU A 262 -11.75 6.46 -18.66
CA GLU A 262 -10.68 6.84 -19.60
C GLU A 262 -9.25 6.43 -19.17
N MET A 263 -9.12 5.50 -18.22
CA MET A 263 -7.84 4.99 -17.74
C MET A 263 -7.29 3.89 -18.66
N VAL A 264 -8.19 3.20 -19.35
CA VAL A 264 -7.90 2.10 -20.27
C VAL A 264 -8.67 2.35 -21.55
N VAL A 265 -8.08 2.04 -22.69
CA VAL A 265 -8.80 2.00 -23.96
C VAL A 265 -8.97 0.54 -24.35
N ARG A 266 -10.22 0.17 -24.65
CA ARG A 266 -10.53 -1.07 -25.35
C ARG A 266 -10.52 -0.81 -26.85
N SER A 267 -9.85 -1.67 -27.61
CA SER A 267 -9.70 -1.52 -29.05
C SER A 267 -9.71 -2.86 -29.80
N GLY A 268 -9.55 -2.81 -31.12
CA GLY A 268 -9.57 -3.98 -32.01
C GLY A 268 -10.96 -4.57 -32.27
N GLY A 269 -11.02 -5.56 -33.16
CA GLY A 269 -12.27 -6.25 -33.49
C GLY A 269 -12.90 -6.92 -32.26
N ARG A 270 -14.16 -6.57 -31.97
CA ARG A 270 -14.90 -6.98 -30.76
C ARG A 270 -14.30 -6.48 -29.43
N GLN A 271 -13.54 -5.38 -29.41
CA GLN A 271 -13.05 -4.75 -28.17
C GLN A 271 -12.19 -5.70 -27.30
N LYS A 272 -11.23 -6.38 -27.95
CA LYS A 272 -10.43 -7.47 -27.35
C LYS A 272 -9.00 -7.06 -26.97
N LEU A 273 -8.58 -5.86 -27.30
CA LEU A 273 -7.28 -5.31 -26.97
C LEU A 273 -7.43 -4.26 -25.89
N LEU A 274 -6.49 -4.22 -24.94
CA LEU A 274 -6.45 -3.28 -23.83
C LEU A 274 -5.17 -2.47 -23.90
N ASP A 275 -5.29 -1.15 -23.78
CA ASP A 275 -4.15 -0.23 -23.66
C ASP A 275 -4.33 0.66 -22.43
N MET A 276 -3.28 0.84 -21.64
CA MET A 276 -3.27 1.86 -20.60
C MET A 276 -3.14 3.25 -21.25
N THR A 277 -4.03 4.17 -20.89
CA THR A 277 -3.94 5.55 -21.38
C THR A 277 -2.87 6.33 -20.60
N PRO A 278 -2.38 7.47 -21.14
CA PRO A 278 -1.53 8.39 -20.37
C PRO A 278 -2.20 8.85 -19.07
N LEU A 279 -3.52 9.05 -19.09
CA LEU A 279 -4.30 9.39 -17.89
C LEU A 279 -4.30 8.23 -16.88
N GLY A 280 -4.49 7.00 -17.34
CA GLY A 280 -4.44 5.81 -16.51
C GLY A 280 -3.09 5.63 -15.80
N PHE A 281 -1.99 5.83 -16.53
CA PHE A 281 -0.66 5.88 -15.94
C PHE A 281 -0.53 7.01 -14.92
N LYS A 282 -0.90 8.25 -15.27
CA LYS A 282 -0.83 9.41 -14.37
C LYS A 282 -1.57 9.16 -13.04
N ILE A 283 -2.75 8.55 -13.08
CA ILE A 283 -3.56 8.25 -11.89
C ILE A 283 -2.90 7.17 -11.03
N ILE A 284 -2.41 6.08 -11.64
CA ILE A 284 -1.71 5.02 -10.90
C ILE A 284 -0.41 5.56 -10.31
N ASP A 285 0.30 6.40 -11.07
CA ASP A 285 1.55 7.01 -10.65
C ASP A 285 1.35 7.92 -9.46
N ARG A 286 0.31 8.77 -9.47
CA ARG A 286 -0.04 9.58 -8.30
C ARG A 286 -0.21 8.71 -7.06
N PHE A 287 -0.97 7.62 -7.14
CA PHE A 287 -1.16 6.70 -6.02
C PHE A 287 0.15 6.06 -5.54
N ILE A 288 1.04 5.66 -6.46
CA ILE A 288 2.36 5.11 -6.13
C ILE A 288 3.23 6.17 -5.45
N GLY A 289 3.31 7.37 -6.04
CA GLY A 289 4.10 8.49 -5.51
C GLY A 289 3.63 8.93 -4.13
N ASP A 290 2.31 9.04 -3.89
CA ASP A 290 1.74 9.31 -2.57
C ASP A 290 2.12 8.21 -1.56
N THR A 291 2.05 6.95 -1.99
CA THR A 291 2.42 5.82 -1.15
C THR A 291 3.90 5.90 -0.76
N LEU A 292 4.81 6.13 -1.72
CA LEU A 292 6.24 6.21 -1.46
C LEU A 292 6.60 7.44 -0.62
N SER A 293 6.00 8.60 -0.90
CA SER A 293 6.16 9.82 -0.12
C SER A 293 5.72 9.62 1.34
N SER A 294 4.60 8.92 1.56
CA SER A 294 4.13 8.59 2.90
C SER A 294 5.08 7.62 3.64
N HIS A 295 5.76 6.72 2.92
CA HIS A 295 6.77 5.82 3.50
C HIS A 295 8.06 6.56 3.85
N ASP A 296 8.47 7.53 3.04
CA ASP A 296 9.61 8.38 3.37
C ASP A 296 9.34 9.27 4.60
N LEU A 297 8.13 9.86 4.68
CA LEU A 297 7.70 10.58 5.89
C LEU A 297 7.77 9.69 7.14
N SER A 298 7.17 8.49 7.07
CA SER A 298 7.14 7.58 8.21
C SER A 298 8.52 6.99 8.55
N PHE A 299 9.43 6.91 7.59
CA PHE A 299 10.83 6.60 7.83
C PHE A 299 11.50 7.67 8.71
N ASN A 300 11.37 8.94 8.33
CA ASN A 300 11.97 10.05 9.08
C ASN A 300 11.36 10.20 10.47
N LEU A 301 10.05 9.99 10.61
CA LEU A 301 9.40 9.92 11.93
C LEU A 301 9.96 8.80 12.80
N ALA A 302 10.16 7.61 12.24
CA ALA A 302 10.72 6.46 12.95
C ALA A 302 12.16 6.72 13.38
N LYS A 303 12.99 7.29 12.50
CA LYS A 303 14.37 7.68 12.79
C LYS A 303 14.44 8.67 13.95
N ASN A 304 13.64 9.75 13.89
CA ASN A 304 13.57 10.74 14.96
C ASN A 304 13.09 10.13 16.29
N TRP A 305 12.20 9.13 16.24
CA TRP A 305 11.77 8.41 17.44
C TRP A 305 12.89 7.55 18.03
N LEU A 306 13.65 6.85 17.20
CA LEU A 306 14.81 6.05 17.62
C LEU A 306 15.89 6.92 18.25
N GLU A 307 16.23 8.05 17.64
CA GLU A 307 17.23 8.99 18.19
C GLU A 307 16.85 9.50 19.58
N LYS A 308 15.55 9.70 19.84
CA LYS A 308 15.04 10.18 21.13
C LYS A 308 14.95 9.09 22.21
N ASN A 309 14.59 7.86 21.84
CA ASN A 309 14.26 6.79 22.79
C ASN A 309 15.36 5.71 22.91
N HIS A 310 16.27 5.66 21.94
CA HIS A 310 17.41 4.76 21.88
C HIS A 310 18.66 5.53 21.42
N PRO A 311 19.12 6.53 22.18
CA PRO A 311 20.35 7.23 21.81
C PRO A 311 21.49 6.21 21.75
N VAL A 312 22.12 6.09 20.59
CA VAL A 312 23.37 5.35 20.45
C VAL A 312 24.34 5.98 21.44
N LYS A 313 24.77 5.24 22.46
CA LYS A 313 25.90 5.67 23.29
C LYS A 313 27.08 5.78 22.34
N SER A 314 27.45 7.00 21.98
CA SER A 314 28.72 7.25 21.31
C SER A 314 29.81 6.65 22.20
N GLU A 315 30.46 5.60 21.70
CA GLU A 315 31.71 5.14 22.27
C GLU A 315 32.67 6.33 22.26
N GLN A 316 32.90 6.91 23.43
CA GLN A 316 34.01 7.78 23.68
C GLN A 316 35.26 6.92 23.54
N HIS A 317 35.88 6.95 22.37
CA HIS A 317 37.30 6.64 22.26
C HIS A 317 38.07 7.67 23.11
N ILE A 318 38.61 7.19 24.22
CA ILE A 318 39.84 7.69 24.84
C ILE A 318 40.86 6.56 24.70
#